data_AF-B7VPM3-F1
#
_entry.id   AF-B7VPM3-F1
#
_cell.length_a   1.000
_cell.length_b   1.000
_cell.length_c   1.000
_cell.angle_alpha   90.00
_cell.angle_beta   90.00
_cell.angle_gamma   90.00
#
_symmetry.space_group_name_H-M   'P 1'
#
loop_
_entity.id
_entity.type
_entity.pdbx_description
1 polymer ?
#
loop_
_entity_poly.entity_id
_entity_poly.type
_entity_poly.pdbx_seq_one_letter_code
_entity_poly.pdbx_strand_id
1 'polypeptide(L)'
;MSNLKWKTKCCWLLASWFLSKAINHNQFEQAHWWALGRLASRTPLYGSQHSVIPREQAEQWLPKLLDQNWQKEQMIAFAAVMICRKTGDRQFDISDDYRAQVLEKLKQSKVPESWLTLVSEVTELSESESKRVFGDALPSGLSLINN
;
A
#
# COMPACT_ATOMS: atom_id res chain seq x y z
N MET A 1 -11.68 19.76 13.46
CA MET A 1 -10.79 18.68 13.97
C MET A 1 -11.49 17.35 14.30
N SER A 2 -12.83 17.29 14.45
CA SER A 2 -13.56 16.05 14.77
C SER A 2 -13.67 15.07 13.58
N ASN A 3 -13.95 15.55 12.36
CA ASN A 3 -14.20 14.68 11.19
C ASN A 3 -12.98 13.85 10.73
N LEU A 4 -11.76 14.37 10.91
CA LEU A 4 -10.54 13.69 10.47
C LEU A 4 -10.21 12.46 11.36
N LYS A 5 -10.53 12.53 12.66
CA LYS A 5 -10.31 11.43 13.62
C LYS A 5 -11.28 10.25 13.40
N TRP A 6 -12.49 10.50 12.90
CA TRP A 6 -13.43 9.41 12.57
C TRP A 6 -13.04 8.70 11.28
N LYS A 7 -12.63 9.46 10.25
CA LYS A 7 -12.27 8.92 8.94
C LYS A 7 -11.06 7.97 9.01
N THR A 8 -10.03 8.36 9.75
CA THR A 8 -8.84 7.52 9.99
C THR A 8 -9.14 6.27 10.82
N LYS A 9 -10.04 6.36 11.82
CA LYS A 9 -10.47 5.20 12.62
C LYS A 9 -11.22 4.15 11.80
N CYS A 10 -12.13 4.56 10.91
CA CYS A 10 -12.87 3.61 10.06
C CYS A 10 -11.94 2.90 9.05
N CYS A 11 -11.04 3.65 8.39
CA CYS A 11 -10.08 3.07 7.46
C CYS A 11 -9.15 2.07 8.17
N TRP A 12 -8.71 2.38 9.40
CA TRP A 12 -7.88 1.48 10.20
C TRP A 12 -8.61 0.19 10.59
N LEU A 13 -9.87 0.26 11.05
CA LEU A 13 -10.66 -0.92 11.41
C LEU A 13 -10.87 -1.84 10.20
N LEU A 14 -11.22 -1.26 9.04
CA LEU A 14 -11.44 -2.01 7.81
C LEU A 14 -10.14 -2.65 7.30
N ALA A 15 -9.04 -1.92 7.29
CA ALA A 15 -7.73 -2.44 6.90
C ALA A 15 -7.27 -3.57 7.85
N SER A 16 -7.46 -3.40 9.16
CA SER A 16 -7.15 -4.45 10.15
C SER A 16 -7.98 -5.71 9.93
N TRP A 17 -9.26 -5.55 9.57
CA TRP A 17 -10.13 -6.65 9.23
C TRP A 17 -9.65 -7.38 7.97
N PHE A 18 -9.29 -6.67 6.90
CA PHE A 18 -8.73 -7.27 5.68
C PHE A 18 -7.41 -7.99 5.94
N LEU A 19 -6.51 -7.41 6.75
CA LEU A 19 -5.27 -8.08 7.15
C LEU A 19 -5.55 -9.39 7.88
N SER A 20 -6.48 -9.37 8.84
CA SER A 20 -6.90 -10.58 9.56
C SER A 20 -7.50 -11.61 8.62
N LYS A 21 -8.31 -11.19 7.65
CA LYS A 21 -8.88 -12.08 6.64
C LYS A 21 -7.84 -12.67 5.72
N ALA A 22 -6.90 -11.88 5.25
CA ALA A 22 -5.83 -12.32 4.36
C ALA A 22 -4.93 -13.38 5.02
N ILE A 23 -4.63 -13.23 6.31
CA ILE A 23 -3.78 -14.18 7.05
C ILE A 23 -4.53 -15.46 7.43
N ASN A 24 -5.78 -15.35 7.87
CA ASN A 24 -6.49 -16.48 8.49
C ASN A 24 -7.40 -17.25 7.52
N HIS A 25 -7.68 -16.71 6.32
CA HIS A 25 -8.60 -17.31 5.37
C HIS A 25 -8.02 -17.31 3.94
N ASN A 26 -7.87 -18.50 3.36
CA ASN A 26 -7.32 -18.66 2.02
C ASN A 26 -8.32 -18.31 0.89
N GLN A 27 -9.62 -18.22 1.21
CA GLN A 27 -10.62 -17.80 0.22
C GLN A 27 -10.44 -16.31 -0.08
N PHE A 28 -10.23 -15.99 -1.36
CA PHE A 28 -10.02 -14.62 -1.83
C PHE A 28 -8.83 -13.90 -1.19
N GLU A 29 -7.82 -14.64 -0.75
CA GLU A 29 -6.60 -14.11 -0.11
C GLU A 29 -5.98 -12.96 -0.92
N GLN A 30 -5.82 -13.16 -2.24
CA GLN A 30 -5.30 -12.15 -3.16
C GLN A 30 -6.09 -10.83 -3.09
N ALA A 31 -7.42 -10.90 -3.06
CA ALA A 31 -8.29 -9.73 -3.01
C ALA A 31 -8.20 -9.02 -1.66
N HIS A 32 -8.05 -9.76 -0.56
CA HIS A 32 -7.85 -9.19 0.77
C HIS A 32 -6.52 -8.43 0.87
N TRP A 33 -5.43 -9.00 0.35
CA TRP A 33 -4.12 -8.32 0.30
C TRP A 33 -4.16 -7.08 -0.58
N TRP A 34 -4.80 -7.17 -1.75
CA TRP A 34 -4.97 -6.02 -2.63
C TRP A 34 -5.79 -4.90 -1.97
N ALA A 35 -6.89 -5.23 -1.31
CA ALA A 35 -7.71 -4.26 -0.58
C ALA A 35 -6.92 -3.60 0.55
N LEU A 36 -6.12 -4.37 1.31
CA LEU A 36 -5.24 -3.84 2.35
C LEU A 36 -4.26 -2.81 1.77
N GLY A 37 -3.56 -3.14 0.68
CA GLY A 37 -2.60 -2.24 0.04
C GLY A 37 -3.23 -0.90 -0.37
N ARG A 38 -4.44 -0.93 -0.93
CA ARG A 38 -5.18 0.29 -1.30
C ARG A 38 -5.60 1.12 -0.09
N LEU A 39 -6.15 0.48 0.94
CA LEU A 39 -6.61 1.16 2.15
C LEU A 39 -5.46 1.78 2.95
N ALA A 40 -4.29 1.13 2.94
CA ALA A 40 -3.12 1.53 3.69
C ALA A 40 -2.08 2.30 2.87
N SER A 41 -2.39 2.68 1.62
CA SER A 41 -1.51 3.48 0.77
C SER A 41 -1.11 4.81 1.43
N ARG A 42 0.18 5.14 1.38
CA ARG A 42 0.69 6.45 1.85
C ARG A 42 0.37 7.60 0.91
N THR A 43 0.17 7.28 -0.37
CA THR A 43 -0.29 8.22 -1.40
C THR A 43 -1.65 7.73 -1.90
N PRO A 44 -2.75 8.18 -1.27
CA PRO A 44 -4.09 7.75 -1.65
C PRO A 44 -4.46 8.27 -3.04
N LEU A 45 -5.14 7.47 -3.84
CA LEU A 45 -5.62 7.89 -5.17
C LEU A 45 -6.67 9.02 -5.06
N TYR A 46 -7.52 8.96 -4.03
CA TYR A 46 -8.52 9.99 -3.77
C TYR A 46 -8.49 10.42 -2.30
N GLY A 47 -8.82 11.70 -2.08
CA GLY A 47 -8.87 12.29 -0.75
C GLY A 47 -7.53 12.88 -0.32
N SER A 48 -7.54 13.54 0.84
CA SER A 48 -6.36 14.20 1.39
C SER A 48 -5.37 13.18 1.97
N GLN A 49 -4.07 13.45 1.85
CA GLN A 49 -3.00 12.68 2.49
C GLN A 49 -3.19 12.59 4.01
N HIS A 50 -3.82 13.57 4.66
CA HIS A 50 -4.14 13.51 6.09
C HIS A 50 -5.21 12.46 6.47
N SER A 51 -5.81 11.78 5.49
CA SER A 51 -6.77 10.70 5.73
C SER A 51 -6.15 9.30 5.75
N VAL A 52 -4.84 9.18 5.51
CA VAL A 52 -4.12 7.91 5.61
C VAL A 52 -4.11 7.40 7.05
N ILE A 53 -4.05 6.07 7.19
CA ILE A 53 -3.89 5.43 8.50
C ILE A 53 -2.58 5.93 9.14
N PRO A 54 -2.55 6.35 10.42
CA PRO A 54 -1.33 6.86 11.01
C PRO A 54 -0.20 5.83 11.02
N ARG A 55 1.03 6.34 10.96
CA ARG A 55 2.26 5.57 10.82
C ARG A 55 2.36 4.44 11.84
N GLU A 56 2.08 4.75 13.10
CA GLU A 56 2.26 3.81 14.21
C GLU A 56 1.36 2.57 14.06
N GLN A 57 0.15 2.73 13.53
CA GLN A 57 -0.74 1.59 13.29
C GLN A 57 -0.34 0.81 12.05
N ALA A 58 0.14 1.48 11.00
CA ALA A 58 0.61 0.80 9.80
C ALA A 58 1.88 -0.04 10.08
N GLU A 59 2.80 0.48 10.89
CA GLU A 59 4.02 -0.23 11.30
C GLU A 59 3.72 -1.52 12.09
N GLN A 60 2.64 -1.57 12.87
CA GLN A 60 2.22 -2.78 13.59
C GLN A 60 1.85 -3.95 12.68
N TRP A 61 1.54 -3.69 11.41
CA TRP A 61 1.20 -4.72 10.44
C TRP A 61 2.42 -5.29 9.72
N LEU A 62 3.50 -4.51 9.61
CA LEU A 62 4.68 -4.88 8.82
C LEU A 62 5.34 -6.20 9.28
N PRO A 63 5.52 -6.49 10.58
CA PRO A 63 6.03 -7.80 11.00
C PRO A 63 5.19 -8.96 10.48
N LYS A 64 3.86 -8.81 10.43
CA LYS A 64 2.95 -9.85 9.93
C LYS A 64 3.11 -10.06 8.42
N LEU A 65 3.27 -8.98 7.65
CA LEU A 65 3.53 -9.06 6.20
C LEU A 65 4.92 -9.65 5.92
N LEU A 66 5.93 -9.25 6.71
CA LEU A 66 7.31 -9.73 6.63
C LEU A 66 7.46 -11.21 7.02
N ASP A 67 6.48 -11.81 7.69
CA ASP A 67 6.47 -13.25 7.96
C ASP A 67 5.88 -14.09 6.80
N GLN A 68 5.11 -13.48 5.90
CA GLN A 68 4.42 -14.24 4.83
C GLN A 68 5.32 -14.58 3.64
N ASN A 69 4.94 -15.57 2.82
CA ASN A 69 5.69 -15.93 1.61
C ASN A 69 5.25 -15.09 0.39
N TRP A 70 6.05 -14.07 0.05
CA TRP A 70 5.78 -13.14 -1.05
C TRP A 70 5.99 -13.74 -2.46
N GLN A 71 6.76 -14.83 -2.56
CA GLN A 71 6.93 -15.55 -3.83
C GLN A 71 5.68 -16.37 -4.17
N LYS A 72 4.98 -16.87 -3.13
CA LYS A 72 3.72 -17.60 -3.29
C LYS A 72 2.56 -16.66 -3.62
N GLU A 73 2.45 -15.53 -2.93
CA GLU A 73 1.41 -14.53 -3.16
C GLU A 73 2.03 -13.13 -3.24
N GLN A 74 2.17 -12.63 -4.47
CA GLN A 74 2.79 -11.33 -4.73
C GLN A 74 1.96 -10.15 -4.22
N MET A 75 0.64 -10.32 -4.00
CA MET A 75 -0.18 -9.24 -3.45
C MET A 75 0.20 -8.87 -2.01
N ILE A 76 0.87 -9.76 -1.27
CA ILE A 76 1.42 -9.39 0.04
C ILE A 76 2.54 -8.35 -0.13
N ALA A 77 3.44 -8.58 -1.08
CA ALA A 77 4.51 -7.63 -1.40
C ALA A 77 3.94 -6.31 -1.91
N PHE A 78 2.90 -6.36 -2.75
CA PHE A 78 2.15 -5.17 -3.16
C PHE A 78 1.61 -4.38 -1.95
N ALA A 79 0.96 -5.06 -1.00
CA ALA A 79 0.44 -4.40 0.20
C ALA A 79 1.57 -3.75 1.02
N ALA A 80 2.70 -4.45 1.19
CA ALA A 80 3.87 -3.92 1.88
C ALA A 80 4.45 -2.68 1.18
N VAL A 81 4.54 -2.70 -0.16
CA VAL A 81 4.99 -1.57 -0.99
C VAL A 81 4.08 -0.37 -0.79
N MET A 82 2.76 -0.53 -0.85
CA MET A 82 1.83 0.59 -0.69
C MET A 82 1.85 1.18 0.72
N ILE A 83 2.07 0.34 1.74
CA ILE A 83 2.24 0.78 3.14
C ILE A 83 3.56 1.54 3.31
N CYS A 84 4.64 1.09 2.66
CA CYS A 84 5.99 1.62 2.84
C CYS A 84 6.41 2.64 1.78
N ARG A 85 5.53 2.97 0.82
CA ARG A 85 5.81 3.90 -0.27
C ARG A 85 6.27 5.23 0.30
N LYS A 86 7.40 5.73 -0.19
CA LYS A 86 8.01 6.95 0.29
C LYS A 86 7.29 8.17 -0.28
N THR A 87 6.84 9.05 0.61
CA THR A 87 6.17 10.31 0.25
C THR A 87 7.08 11.51 0.38
N GLY A 88 8.19 11.39 1.11
CA GLY A 88 9.11 12.51 1.39
C GLY A 88 8.68 13.36 2.58
N ASP A 89 7.62 12.94 3.28
CA ASP A 89 7.12 13.60 4.49
C ASP A 89 7.22 12.61 5.65
N ARG A 90 8.07 12.95 6.62
CA ARG A 90 8.36 12.13 7.79
C ARG A 90 7.14 11.83 8.65
N GLN A 91 6.09 12.65 8.57
CA GLN A 91 4.83 12.42 9.27
C GLN A 91 4.09 11.17 8.76
N PHE A 92 4.20 10.87 7.47
CA PHE A 92 3.49 9.76 6.84
C PHE A 92 4.40 8.56 6.53
N ASP A 93 5.68 8.83 6.29
CA ASP A 93 6.66 7.81 5.97
C ASP A 93 6.88 6.83 7.14
N ILE A 94 6.82 5.54 6.81
CA ILE A 94 7.19 4.42 7.69
C ILE A 94 8.68 4.53 8.05
N SER A 95 9.08 4.02 9.21
CA SER A 95 10.48 4.02 9.66
C SER A 95 11.45 3.43 8.63
N ASP A 96 12.65 3.99 8.58
CA ASP A 96 13.72 3.55 7.69
C ASP A 96 14.11 2.09 7.93
N ASP A 97 14.04 1.63 9.19
CA ASP A 97 14.29 0.24 9.57
C ASP A 97 13.32 -0.73 8.89
N TYR A 98 12.01 -0.48 9.01
CA TYR A 98 11.01 -1.30 8.34
C TYR A 98 11.10 -1.19 6.82
N ARG A 99 11.37 0.00 6.26
CA ARG A 99 11.55 0.14 4.80
C ARG A 99 12.76 -0.66 4.31
N ALA A 100 13.86 -0.69 5.06
CA ALA A 100 15.02 -1.49 4.72
C ALA A 100 14.71 -3.00 4.72
N GLN A 101 13.98 -3.49 5.74
CA GLN A 101 13.52 -4.89 5.78
C GLN A 101 12.62 -5.24 4.60
N VAL A 102 11.68 -4.35 4.26
CA VAL A 102 10.79 -4.53 3.09
C VAL A 102 11.59 -4.55 1.80
N LEU A 103 12.51 -3.60 1.59
CA LEU A 103 13.36 -3.55 0.40
C LEU A 103 14.19 -4.83 0.23
N GLU A 104 14.79 -5.32 1.30
CA GLU A 104 15.57 -6.56 1.28
C GLU A 104 14.70 -7.75 0.86
N LYS A 105 13.50 -7.85 1.45
CA LYS A 105 12.56 -8.91 1.11
C LYS A 105 12.01 -8.79 -0.32
N LEU A 106 11.80 -7.57 -0.83
CA LEU A 106 11.39 -7.35 -2.23
C LEU A 106 12.45 -7.90 -3.20
N LYS A 107 13.75 -7.62 -2.95
CA LYS A 107 14.85 -8.15 -3.78
C LYS A 107 14.82 -9.68 -3.86
N GLN A 108 14.50 -10.35 -2.75
CA GLN A 108 14.42 -11.81 -2.67
C GLN A 108 13.14 -12.40 -3.30
N SER A 109 12.10 -11.58 -3.53
CA SER A 109 10.77 -12.04 -3.91
C SER A 109 10.48 -12.00 -5.43
N LYS A 110 11.46 -11.62 -6.26
CA LYS A 110 11.33 -11.50 -7.73
C LYS A 110 10.14 -10.61 -8.16
N VAL A 111 9.97 -9.47 -7.51
CA VAL A 111 8.94 -8.47 -7.83
C VAL A 111 9.46 -7.43 -8.85
N PRO A 112 8.59 -6.61 -9.47
CA PRO A 112 9.03 -5.53 -10.36
C PRO A 112 10.00 -4.56 -9.69
N GLU A 113 10.99 -4.08 -10.44
CA GLU A 113 11.98 -3.10 -9.94
C GLU A 113 11.31 -1.79 -9.49
N SER A 114 10.25 -1.37 -10.19
CA SER A 114 9.48 -0.19 -9.83
C SER A 114 8.94 -0.22 -8.39
N TRP A 115 8.67 -1.41 -7.83
CA TRP A 115 8.24 -1.55 -6.45
C TRP A 115 9.34 -1.23 -5.44
N LEU A 116 10.59 -1.51 -5.79
CA LEU A 116 11.72 -1.08 -4.97
C LEU A 116 11.86 0.44 -5.02
N THR A 117 11.77 1.03 -6.21
CA THR A 117 11.81 2.48 -6.42
C THR A 117 10.74 3.21 -5.61
N LEU A 118 9.50 2.70 -5.59
CA LEU A 118 8.40 3.29 -4.81
C LEU A 118 8.68 3.32 -3.30
N VAL A 119 9.46 2.38 -2.77
CA VAL A 119 9.79 2.30 -1.33
C VAL A 119 11.07 3.08 -1.00
N SER A 120 12.03 3.17 -1.93
CA SER A 120 13.31 3.87 -1.72
C SER A 120 13.25 5.37 -2.04
N GLU A 121 12.43 5.76 -3.02
CA GLU A 121 12.41 7.09 -3.64
C GLU A 121 11.01 7.68 -3.66
N VAL A 122 10.93 9.01 -3.64
CA VAL A 122 9.66 9.72 -3.81
C VAL A 122 9.33 9.72 -5.30
N THR A 123 8.49 8.77 -5.71
CA THR A 123 8.09 8.59 -7.11
C THR A 123 6.58 8.42 -7.22
N GLU A 124 6.04 8.87 -8.35
CA GLU A 124 4.65 8.63 -8.71
C GLU A 124 4.47 7.23 -9.29
N LEU A 125 3.29 6.63 -9.08
CA LEU A 125 2.93 5.42 -9.82
C LEU A 125 2.79 5.81 -11.29
N SER A 126 3.39 5.02 -12.19
CA SER A 126 3.13 5.22 -13.62
C SER A 126 1.64 5.05 -13.93
N GLU A 127 1.19 5.57 -15.07
CA GLU A 127 -0.22 5.47 -15.46
C GLU A 127 -0.67 4.01 -15.62
N SER A 128 0.19 3.14 -16.13
CA SER A 128 -0.07 1.71 -16.28
C SER A 128 -0.14 0.98 -14.94
N GLU A 129 0.74 1.33 -13.99
CA GLU A 129 0.70 0.80 -12.63
C GLU A 129 -0.53 1.31 -11.89
N SER A 130 -0.88 2.59 -12.01
CA SER A 130 -2.09 3.15 -11.42
C SER A 130 -3.35 2.43 -11.93
N LYS A 131 -3.43 2.15 -13.24
CA LYS A 131 -4.51 1.36 -13.84
C LYS A 131 -4.58 -0.04 -13.25
N ARG A 132 -3.44 -0.73 -13.10
CA ARG A 132 -3.36 -2.09 -12.55
C ARG A 132 -3.64 -2.13 -11.04
N VAL A 133 -3.16 -1.15 -10.30
CA VAL A 133 -3.22 -1.06 -8.84
C VAL A 133 -4.60 -0.59 -8.37
N PHE A 134 -5.20 0.37 -9.07
CA PHE A 134 -6.45 0.99 -8.64
C PHE A 134 -7.67 0.56 -9.47
N GLY A 135 -7.48 -0.13 -10.59
CA GLY A 135 -8.57 -0.60 -11.45
C GLY A 135 -9.35 0.52 -12.14
N ASP A 136 -8.85 1.75 -12.08
CA ASP A 136 -9.47 2.92 -12.68
C ASP A 136 -8.83 3.16 -14.06
N ALA A 137 -9.29 2.40 -15.05
CA ALA A 137 -8.91 2.64 -16.43
C ALA A 137 -9.76 3.78 -16.97
N LEU A 138 -9.12 4.79 -17.57
CA LEU A 138 -9.83 5.69 -18.49
C LEU A 138 -10.54 4.82 -19.54
N PRO A 139 -11.88 4.92 -19.66
CA PRO A 139 -12.62 4.24 -20.70
C PRO A 139 -12.02 4.52 -22.07
N SER A 140 -12.09 3.54 -22.97
CA SER A 140 -11.68 3.72 -24.37
C SER A 140 -12.35 4.98 -24.95
N GLY A 141 -11.55 5.93 -25.43
CA GLY A 141 -12.02 7.20 -26.00
C GLY A 141 -11.83 8.44 -25.11
N LEU A 142 -11.25 8.31 -23.92
CA LEU A 142 -10.87 9.44 -23.08
C LEU A 142 -9.35 9.56 -22.96
N SER A 143 -8.84 10.79 -23.12
CA SER A 143 -7.42 11.13 -22.98
C SER A 143 -7.26 12.26 -21.97
N LEU A 144 -6.22 12.16 -21.13
CA LEU A 144 -5.84 13.24 -20.23
C LEU A 144 -5.29 14.41 -21.06
N ILE A 145 -5.85 15.59 -20.86
CA ILE A 145 -5.35 16.83 -21.48
C ILE A 145 -4.29 17.37 -20.52
N ASN A 146 -3.02 17.26 -20.90
CA ASN A 146 -1.95 17.94 -20.18
C ASN A 146 -1.95 19.42 -20.59
N ASN A 147 -2.01 20.32 -19.61
CA ASN A 147 -1.78 21.76 -19.78
C ASN A 147 -0.34 22.09 -19.43
#